data_AF-A0A3D2MX56-F1
#
_entry.id   AF-A0A3D2MX56-F1
#
_cell.length_a   1.000
_cell.length_b   1.000
_cell.length_c   1.000
_cell.angle_alpha   90.00
_cell.angle_beta   90.00
_cell.angle_gamma   90.00
#
_symmetry.space_group_name_H-M   'P 1'
#
loop_
_entity.id
_entity.type
_entity.pdbx_description
1 polymer ?
#
loop_
_entity_poly.entity_id
_entity_poly.type
_entity_poly.pdbx_seq_one_letter_code
_entity_poly.pdbx_strand_id
1 'polypeptide(L)'
;YDQFPLPILRDCTEPLPESADDIRGLWRAISGARAGHVERVEQCGDRVVVTAAGIIHDYGPNSTGGLNTNDTEGRVLFTAGGKDFCMRTSASMIWEDKTLNFYAFGWGPKVVKRYRDGEFLIWEYLDGSVNKMERLCSLPIEHKTPTPRGGRYKLF
;
A
#
# COMPACT_ATOMS: atom_id res chain seq x y z
N TYR A 1 -5.90 6.93 12.12
CA TYR A 1 -7.07 6.45 11.38
C TYR A 1 -7.76 5.44 12.27
N ASP A 2 -9.08 5.53 12.39
CA ASP A 2 -9.82 4.75 13.40
C ASP A 2 -10.44 3.48 12.82
N GLN A 3 -10.55 3.41 11.49
CA GLN A 3 -11.10 2.29 10.75
C GLN A 3 -10.31 2.04 9.47
N PHE A 4 -10.19 0.79 9.05
CA PHE A 4 -9.60 0.44 7.75
C PHE A 4 -10.37 1.16 6.63
N PRO A 5 -9.69 1.98 5.80
CA PRO A 5 -10.37 2.81 4.80
C PRO A 5 -11.28 2.00 3.89
N LEU A 6 -12.43 2.58 3.51
CA LEU A 6 -13.24 2.03 2.42
C LEU A 6 -12.47 2.04 1.09
N PRO A 7 -12.84 1.19 0.12
CA PRO A 7 -12.21 1.21 -1.19
C PRO A 7 -12.36 2.57 -1.89
N ILE A 8 -11.28 3.03 -2.53
CA ILE A 8 -11.17 4.33 -3.19
C ILE A 8 -11.61 4.23 -4.65
N LEU A 9 -11.26 3.14 -5.34
CA LEU A 9 -11.52 2.97 -6.78
C LEU A 9 -12.76 2.11 -7.05
N ARG A 10 -13.66 1.95 -6.07
CA ARG A 10 -14.82 1.04 -6.15
C ARG A 10 -15.70 1.27 -7.38
N ASP A 11 -15.96 2.53 -7.71
CA ASP A 11 -16.90 2.91 -8.77
C ASP A 11 -16.19 3.14 -10.11
N CYS A 12 -14.87 2.97 -10.15
CA CYS A 12 -14.07 3.16 -11.35
C CYS A 12 -14.09 1.89 -12.20
N THR A 13 -14.37 2.05 -13.50
CA THR A 13 -14.59 0.92 -14.43
C THR A 13 -13.62 0.91 -15.61
N GLU A 14 -12.61 1.78 -15.61
CA GLU A 14 -11.60 1.85 -16.66
C GLU A 14 -10.80 0.54 -16.75
N PRO A 15 -10.63 -0.03 -17.96
CA PRO A 15 -9.92 -1.29 -18.13
C PRO A 15 -8.44 -1.16 -17.71
N LEU A 16 -7.86 -2.25 -17.23
CA LEU A 16 -6.44 -2.28 -16.88
C LEU A 16 -5.57 -2.20 -18.15
N PRO A 17 -4.43 -1.50 -18.12
CA PRO A 17 -3.51 -1.46 -19.24
C PRO A 17 -2.87 -2.83 -19.49
N GLU A 18 -2.41 -3.07 -20.72
CA GLU A 18 -1.82 -4.35 -21.12
C GLU A 18 -0.59 -4.73 -20.30
N SER A 19 0.19 -3.76 -19.81
CA SER A 19 1.36 -3.99 -18.97
C SER A 19 1.00 -4.46 -17.55
N ALA A 20 -0.24 -4.23 -17.10
CA ALA A 20 -0.68 -4.56 -15.76
C ALA A 20 -1.22 -5.99 -15.65
N ASP A 21 -0.96 -6.62 -14.52
CA ASP A 21 -1.66 -7.83 -14.11
C ASP A 21 -2.82 -7.48 -13.17
N ASP A 22 -3.80 -8.37 -13.04
CA ASP A 22 -4.90 -8.19 -12.09
C ASP A 22 -4.52 -8.72 -10.71
N ILE A 23 -4.04 -7.80 -9.88
CA ILE A 23 -3.71 -8.05 -8.47
C ILE A 23 -4.73 -7.43 -7.52
N ARG A 24 -5.89 -6.95 -8.03
CA ARG A 24 -6.95 -6.37 -7.20
C ARG A 24 -7.37 -7.37 -6.14
N GLY A 25 -7.53 -6.94 -4.90
CA GLY A 25 -7.99 -7.82 -3.83
C GLY A 25 -7.49 -7.44 -2.46
N LEU A 26 -7.92 -8.21 -1.47
CA LEU A 26 -7.38 -8.18 -0.12
C LEU A 26 -6.36 -9.32 0.02
N TRP A 27 -5.17 -9.00 0.49
CA TRP A 27 -4.04 -9.92 0.55
C TRP A 27 -3.49 -10.01 1.96
N ARG A 28 -3.11 -11.21 2.39
CA ARG A 28 -2.43 -11.47 3.67
C ARG A 28 -1.15 -12.24 3.46
N ALA A 29 -0.04 -11.75 3.98
CA ALA A 29 1.23 -12.47 3.99
C ALA A 29 1.14 -13.69 4.90
N ILE A 30 1.29 -14.89 4.33
CA ILE A 30 1.30 -16.17 5.06
C ILE A 30 2.71 -16.66 5.37
N SER A 31 3.72 -16.10 4.71
CA SER A 31 5.13 -16.39 4.96
C SER A 31 6.03 -15.20 4.65
N GLY A 32 7.29 -15.30 5.08
CA GLY A 32 8.29 -14.24 4.93
C GLY A 32 8.41 -13.34 6.16
N ALA A 33 9.30 -12.35 6.09
CA ALA A 33 9.62 -11.45 7.21
C ALA A 33 8.43 -10.58 7.66
N ARG A 34 7.38 -10.45 6.84
CA ARG A 34 6.16 -9.69 7.12
C ARG A 34 4.93 -10.58 7.23
N ALA A 35 5.07 -11.83 7.65
CA ALA A 35 3.93 -12.70 7.91
C ALA A 35 2.89 -12.00 8.81
N GLY A 36 1.61 -12.10 8.45
CA GLY A 36 0.50 -11.38 9.07
C GLY A 36 0.21 -9.99 8.49
N HIS A 37 1.08 -9.43 7.64
CA HIS A 37 0.78 -8.16 6.94
C HIS A 37 -0.46 -8.30 6.05
N VAL A 38 -1.34 -7.30 6.10
CA VAL A 38 -2.55 -7.22 5.28
C VAL A 38 -2.53 -5.95 4.45
N GLU A 39 -2.83 -6.09 3.16
CA GLU A 39 -3.02 -4.96 2.26
C GLU A 39 -4.21 -5.18 1.33
N ARG A 40 -4.91 -4.09 0.99
CA ARG A 40 -5.87 -4.07 -0.11
C ARG A 40 -5.21 -3.38 -1.30
N VAL A 41 -5.27 -4.04 -2.45
CA VAL A 41 -4.87 -3.47 -3.74
C VAL A 41 -6.11 -3.21 -4.58
N GLU A 42 -6.21 -2.02 -5.13
CA GLU A 42 -7.27 -1.57 -6.04
C GLU A 42 -6.60 -1.06 -7.32
N GLN A 43 -7.19 -1.34 -8.48
CA GLN A 43 -6.67 -0.94 -9.78
C GLN A 43 -7.82 -0.49 -10.67
N CYS A 44 -7.61 0.60 -11.40
CA CYS A 44 -8.54 1.09 -12.41
C CYS A 44 -7.78 1.97 -13.40
N GLY A 45 -7.79 1.61 -14.69
CA GLY A 45 -6.88 2.24 -15.67
C GLY A 45 -5.43 2.16 -15.18
N ASP A 46 -4.73 3.29 -15.28
CA ASP A 46 -3.35 3.46 -14.78
C ASP A 46 -3.27 3.74 -13.28
N ARG A 47 -4.40 3.90 -12.56
CA ARG A 47 -4.39 4.16 -11.12
C ARG A 47 -4.26 2.87 -10.33
N VAL A 48 -3.42 2.90 -9.30
CA VAL A 48 -3.25 1.82 -8.32
C VAL A 48 -3.32 2.41 -6.92
N VAL A 49 -4.19 1.84 -6.09
CA VAL A 49 -4.29 2.19 -4.67
C VAL A 49 -3.89 0.98 -3.83
N VAL A 50 -2.88 1.14 -2.96
CA VAL A 50 -2.52 0.16 -1.94
C VAL A 50 -2.81 0.72 -0.56
N THR A 51 -3.80 0.16 0.12
CA THR A 51 -4.14 0.51 1.50
C THR A 51 -3.59 -0.56 2.44
N ALA A 52 -2.66 -0.18 3.30
CA ALA A 52 -2.03 -1.12 4.23
C ALA A 52 -1.52 -0.39 5.48
N ALA A 53 -1.62 -1.01 6.65
CA ALA A 53 -0.92 -0.58 7.86
C ALA A 53 -1.00 0.94 8.20
N GLY A 54 -2.07 1.63 7.80
CA GLY A 54 -2.26 3.07 8.03
C GLY A 54 -1.60 3.99 7.03
N ILE A 55 -1.16 3.46 5.89
CA ILE A 55 -0.77 4.21 4.71
C ILE A 55 -1.72 3.87 3.56
N ILE A 56 -1.96 4.86 2.70
CA ILE A 56 -2.65 4.70 1.42
C ILE A 56 -1.69 5.22 0.36
N HIS A 57 -1.13 4.31 -0.42
CA HIS A 57 -0.40 4.63 -1.64
C HIS A 57 -1.40 4.77 -2.78
N ASP A 58 -1.73 6.00 -3.18
CA ASP A 58 -2.62 6.28 -4.31
C ASP A 58 -1.80 6.84 -5.47
N TYR A 59 -1.44 5.96 -6.42
CA TYR A 59 -0.60 6.25 -7.58
C TYR A 59 -1.42 6.32 -8.87
N GLY A 60 -0.96 7.14 -9.81
CA GLY A 60 -1.50 7.27 -11.16
C GLY A 60 -2.09 8.66 -11.42
N PRO A 61 -2.73 8.88 -12.59
CA PRO A 61 -3.22 10.19 -12.98
C PRO A 61 -4.15 10.77 -11.91
N ASN A 62 -3.69 11.82 -11.24
CA ASN A 62 -4.45 12.55 -10.24
C ASN A 62 -4.55 14.01 -10.69
N SER A 63 -5.78 14.54 -10.71
CA SER A 63 -6.09 15.91 -11.18
C SER A 63 -5.31 17.00 -10.45
N THR A 64 -4.77 16.72 -9.26
CA THR A 64 -4.08 17.71 -8.41
C THR A 64 -2.73 17.25 -7.85
N GLY A 65 -2.37 15.96 -7.98
CA GLY A 65 -1.24 15.35 -7.26
C GLY A 65 -0.01 14.98 -8.10
N GLY A 66 -0.08 15.08 -9.43
CA GLY A 66 0.89 14.43 -10.30
C GLY A 66 0.70 12.90 -10.28
N LEU A 67 1.70 12.16 -10.75
CA LEU A 67 1.61 10.69 -10.82
C LEU A 67 1.95 10.01 -9.49
N ASN A 68 2.85 10.60 -8.71
CA ASN A 68 3.41 9.98 -7.51
C ASN A 68 2.45 10.05 -6.33
N THR A 69 2.59 9.11 -5.41
CA THR A 69 1.81 9.12 -4.18
C THR A 69 2.22 10.28 -3.27
N ASN A 70 1.31 10.72 -2.40
CA ASN A 70 1.59 11.74 -1.38
C ASN A 70 1.09 11.23 -0.03
N ASP A 71 1.83 10.27 0.49
CA ASP A 71 1.40 9.41 1.57
C ASP A 71 1.53 10.11 2.91
N THR A 72 0.51 9.95 3.74
CA THR A 72 0.61 10.25 5.18
C THR A 72 0.49 8.94 5.91
N GLU A 73 1.55 8.57 6.63
CA GLU A 73 1.56 7.34 7.41
C GLU A 73 0.83 7.57 8.74
N GLY A 74 -0.06 6.66 9.11
CA GLY A 74 -0.70 6.61 10.43
C GLY A 74 0.28 6.30 11.58
N ARG A 75 1.59 6.34 11.32
CA ARG A 75 2.67 6.24 12.30
C ARG A 75 2.96 7.63 12.86
N VAL A 76 2.55 7.85 14.10
CA VAL A 76 2.80 9.11 14.82
C VAL A 76 4.12 8.98 15.59
N LEU A 77 5.13 9.75 15.20
CA LEU A 77 6.43 9.71 15.88
C LEU A 77 6.36 10.41 17.23
N PHE A 78 5.79 11.61 17.25
CA PHE A 78 5.58 12.42 18.45
C PHE A 78 4.31 13.27 18.31
N THR A 79 3.79 13.70 19.45
CA THR A 79 2.70 14.66 19.59
C THR A 79 3.27 15.91 20.25
N ALA A 80 3.08 17.09 19.66
CA ALA A 80 3.53 18.35 20.24
C ALA A 80 2.41 19.39 20.24
N GLY A 81 2.15 20.01 21.39
CA GLY A 81 1.06 20.99 21.54
C GLY A 81 -0.32 20.43 21.20
N GLY A 82 -0.57 19.15 21.51
CA GLY A 82 -1.82 18.46 21.18
C GLY A 82 -1.97 18.05 19.71
N LYS A 83 -0.96 18.27 18.86
CA LYS A 83 -0.98 17.91 17.44
C LYS A 83 -0.09 16.69 17.17
N ASP A 84 -0.65 15.68 16.50
CA ASP A 84 0.09 14.50 16.05
C ASP A 84 0.95 14.83 14.82
N PHE A 85 2.24 14.49 14.87
CA PHE A 85 3.16 14.65 13.75
C PHE A 85 3.38 13.29 13.07
N CYS A 86 2.79 13.18 11.88
CA CYS A 86 2.83 11.98 11.05
C CYS A 86 3.93 12.09 9.99
N MET A 87 4.60 10.97 9.72
CA MET A 87 5.56 10.91 8.62
C MET A 87 4.83 11.01 7.28
N ARG A 88 5.47 11.72 6.33
CA ARG A 88 5.04 11.78 4.94
C ARG A 88 6.02 11.04 4.07
N THR A 89 5.50 10.26 3.14
CA THR A 89 6.29 9.50 2.16
C THR A 89 5.69 9.69 0.77
N SER A 90 6.44 9.32 -0.26
CA SER A 90 6.00 9.36 -1.65
C SER A 90 6.63 8.20 -2.39
N ALA A 91 5.95 7.71 -3.42
CA ALA A 91 6.37 6.59 -4.21
C ALA A 91 5.83 6.65 -5.63
N SER A 92 6.50 5.95 -6.52
CA SER A 92 6.01 5.64 -7.86
C SER A 92 5.71 4.15 -7.96
N MET A 93 4.59 3.81 -8.60
CA MET A 93 4.14 2.44 -8.76
C MET A 93 4.01 2.12 -10.25
N ILE A 94 5.06 1.57 -10.85
CA ILE A 94 5.18 1.41 -12.30
C ILE A 94 4.97 -0.05 -12.69
N TRP A 95 4.04 -0.29 -13.60
CA TRP A 95 3.83 -1.60 -14.21
C TRP A 95 4.88 -1.87 -15.29
N GLU A 96 5.61 -2.96 -15.14
CA GLU A 96 6.56 -3.48 -16.14
C GLU A 96 6.41 -5.01 -16.17
N ASP A 97 6.13 -5.59 -17.34
CA ASP A 97 6.00 -7.03 -17.53
C ASP A 97 5.15 -7.73 -16.46
N LYS A 98 3.91 -7.25 -16.27
CA LYS A 98 2.95 -7.80 -15.29
C LYS A 98 3.42 -7.72 -13.83
N THR A 99 4.48 -6.96 -13.56
CA THR A 99 5.01 -6.70 -12.22
C THR A 99 4.80 -5.23 -11.85
N LEU A 100 4.25 -5.00 -10.67
CA LEU A 100 4.11 -3.67 -10.10
C LEU A 100 5.37 -3.33 -9.30
N ASN A 101 6.18 -2.41 -9.83
CA ASN A 101 7.43 -1.97 -9.25
C ASN A 101 7.22 -0.69 -8.44
N PHE A 102 7.72 -0.67 -7.21
CA PHE A 102 7.61 0.46 -6.31
C PHE A 102 8.95 1.14 -6.13
N TYR A 103 9.02 2.43 -6.46
CA TYR A 103 10.21 3.27 -6.34
C TYR A 103 10.04 4.25 -5.19
N ALA A 104 10.98 4.24 -4.24
CA ALA A 104 10.93 5.10 -3.06
C ALA A 104 11.08 6.59 -3.46
N PHE A 105 10.39 7.49 -2.75
CA PHE A 105 10.39 8.95 -3.00
C PHE A 105 9.89 9.36 -4.40
N GLY A 106 9.32 8.44 -5.17
CA GLY A 106 8.84 8.68 -6.54
C GLY A 106 9.90 8.56 -7.64
N TRP A 107 11.19 8.64 -7.31
CA TRP A 107 12.31 8.61 -8.27
C TRP A 107 13.53 7.82 -7.78
N GLY A 108 13.51 7.38 -6.52
CA GLY A 108 14.60 6.65 -5.87
C GLY A 108 14.66 5.18 -6.29
N PRO A 109 15.38 4.34 -5.54
CA PRO A 109 15.57 2.94 -5.92
C PRO A 109 14.24 2.17 -5.93
N LYS A 110 14.19 1.14 -6.78
CA LYS A 110 13.14 0.12 -6.72
C LYS A 110 13.27 -0.65 -5.41
N VAL A 111 12.32 -0.48 -4.50
CA VAL A 111 12.37 -1.08 -3.17
C VAL A 111 11.46 -2.28 -3.00
N VAL A 112 10.40 -2.36 -3.82
CA VAL A 112 9.41 -3.43 -3.75
C VAL A 112 8.97 -3.84 -5.16
N LYS A 113 8.76 -5.15 -5.34
CA LYS A 113 8.05 -5.75 -6.48
C LYS A 113 6.80 -6.47 -5.99
N ARG A 114 5.71 -6.37 -6.75
CA ARG A 114 4.49 -7.15 -6.56
C ARG A 114 4.11 -7.85 -7.86
N TYR A 115 3.94 -9.17 -7.81
CA TYR A 115 3.59 -9.97 -8.99
C TYR A 115 2.82 -11.22 -8.60
N ARG A 116 2.08 -11.80 -9.55
CA ARG A 116 1.33 -13.05 -9.34
C ARG A 116 2.25 -14.26 -9.43
N ASP A 117 1.98 -15.23 -8.56
CA ASP A 117 2.50 -16.61 -8.65
C ASP A 117 1.34 -17.57 -8.39
N GLY A 118 0.71 -18.03 -9.48
CA GLY A 118 -0.54 -18.79 -9.43
C GLY A 118 -1.63 -18.02 -8.66
N GLU A 119 -2.11 -18.61 -7.58
CA GLU A 119 -3.14 -18.02 -6.71
C GLU A 119 -2.60 -16.93 -5.77
N PHE A 120 -1.28 -16.81 -5.62
CA PHE A 120 -0.64 -15.96 -4.62
C PHE A 120 -0.20 -14.61 -5.20
N LEU A 121 -0.19 -13.58 -4.34
CA LEU A 121 0.52 -12.34 -4.61
C LEU A 121 1.89 -12.44 -3.94
N ILE A 122 2.95 -12.22 -4.70
CA ILE A 122 4.31 -12.19 -4.18
C ILE A 122 4.69 -10.74 -3.89
N TRP A 123 5.20 -10.50 -2.70
CA TRP A 123 5.67 -9.20 -2.24
C TRP A 123 7.15 -9.28 -1.88
N GLU A 124 7.99 -8.86 -2.82
CA GLU A 124 9.44 -8.99 -2.77
C GLU A 124 10.10 -7.63 -2.55
N TYR A 125 11.14 -7.61 -1.72
CA TYR A 125 11.90 -6.40 -1.40
C TYR A 125 13.27 -6.40 -2.07
N LEU A 126 13.89 -5.21 -2.13
CA LEU A 126 15.21 -5.00 -2.69
C LEU A 126 16.31 -5.88 -2.05
N ASP A 127 16.17 -6.25 -0.78
CA ASP A 127 17.10 -7.15 -0.07
C ASP A 127 16.91 -8.64 -0.42
N GLY A 128 16.01 -8.95 -1.35
CA GLY A 128 15.65 -10.31 -1.74
C GLY A 128 14.68 -11.00 -0.77
N SER A 129 14.20 -10.32 0.28
CA SER A 129 13.19 -10.90 1.15
C SER A 129 11.84 -11.00 0.42
N VAL A 130 11.26 -12.20 0.44
CA VAL A 130 10.00 -12.51 -0.25
C VAL A 130 8.91 -12.82 0.77
N ASN A 131 7.74 -12.26 0.55
CA ASN A 131 6.52 -12.56 1.32
C ASN A 131 5.50 -13.14 0.36
N LYS A 132 5.01 -14.35 0.66
CA LYS A 132 3.95 -14.99 -0.11
C LYS A 132 2.62 -14.60 0.50
N MET A 133 1.70 -14.08 -0.30
CA MET A 133 0.43 -13.57 0.17
C MET A 133 -0.75 -14.34 -0.42
N GLU A 134 -1.66 -14.75 0.45
CA GLU A 134 -2.93 -15.37 0.05
C GLU A 134 -4.01 -14.30 -0.10
N ARG A 135 -5.02 -14.61 -0.93
CA ARG A 135 -6.19 -13.76 -1.12
C ARG A 135 -7.19 -14.00 0.01
N LEU A 136 -7.76 -12.93 0.55
CA LEU A 136 -8.81 -12.97 1.56
C LEU A 136 -10.17 -12.53 0.97
N CYS A 137 -11.25 -13.13 1.46
CA CYS A 137 -12.61 -12.72 1.13
C CYS A 137 -13.13 -11.58 2.01
N SER A 138 -12.61 -11.47 3.24
CA SER A 138 -13.06 -10.49 4.22
C SER A 138 -11.88 -9.92 5.02
N LEU A 139 -11.97 -8.64 5.37
CA LEU A 139 -10.98 -8.01 6.24
C LEU A 139 -11.01 -8.66 7.64
N PRO A 140 -9.86 -9.17 8.15
CA PRO A 140 -9.80 -9.73 9.49
C PRO A 140 -10.18 -8.69 10.55
N ILE A 141 -10.81 -9.14 11.64
CA ILE A 141 -11.40 -8.26 12.66
C ILE A 141 -10.35 -7.34 13.30
N GLU A 142 -9.15 -7.88 13.51
CA GLU A 142 -7.99 -7.21 14.09
C GLU A 142 -7.44 -6.07 13.21
N HIS A 143 -7.79 -6.05 11.92
CA HIS A 143 -7.40 -4.99 10.99
C HIS A 143 -8.51 -3.97 10.75
N LYS A 144 -9.75 -4.22 11.20
CA LYS A 144 -10.85 -3.25 11.07
C LYS A 144 -10.57 -1.99 11.86
N THR A 145 -10.15 -2.14 13.11
CA THR A 145 -9.71 -1.03 13.97
C THR A 145 -8.23 -1.19 14.25
N PRO A 146 -7.37 -0.36 13.64
CA PRO A 146 -5.93 -0.51 13.73
C PRO A 146 -5.41 -0.10 15.11
N THR A 147 -4.37 -0.79 15.58
CA THR A 147 -3.60 -0.33 16.74
C THR A 147 -2.88 0.98 16.39
N PRO A 148 -2.89 2.00 17.26
CA PRO A 148 -2.09 3.20 17.08
C PRO A 148 -0.61 2.86 16.83
N ARG A 149 0.00 3.48 15.81
CA ARG A 149 1.39 3.21 15.41
C ARG A 149 2.32 4.37 15.74
N GLY A 150 3.61 4.04 15.91
CA GLY A 150 4.70 5.00 16.16
C GLY A 150 5.03 5.21 17.64
N GLY A 151 6.12 5.92 17.92
CA GLY A 151 6.60 6.12 19.29
C GLY A 151 5.68 7.02 20.14
N ARG A 152 4.89 7.89 19.50
CA ARG A 152 3.91 8.80 20.12
C ARG A 152 4.46 9.56 21.34
N TYR A 153 5.74 9.95 21.29
CA TYR A 153 6.36 10.72 22.36
C TYR A 153 5.63 12.05 22.55
N LYS A 154 5.30 12.41 23.79
CA LYS A 154 4.67 13.71 24.09
C LYS A 154 5.77 14.75 24.30
N LEU A 155 5.78 15.77 23.46
CA LEU A 155 6.64 16.93 23.59
C LEU A 155 5.76 18.12 23.99
N PHE A 156 5.88 18.50 25.26
CA PHE A 156 5.13 19.58 25.93
C PHE A 156 3.63 19.29 26.16
#